data_AF-A0A6I8MBJ8-F1
#
_entry.id   AF-A0A6I8MBJ8-F1
#
_cell.length_a   1.000
_cell.length_b   1.000
_cell.length_c   1.000
_cell.angle_alpha   90.00
_cell.angle_beta   90.00
_cell.angle_gamma   90.00
#
_symmetry.space_group_name_H-M   'P 1'
#
loop_
_entity.id
_entity.type
_entity.pdbx_description
1 polymer ?
#
loop_
_entity_poly.entity_id
_entity_poly.type
_entity_poly.pdbx_seq_one_letter_code
_entity_poly.pdbx_strand_id
1 'polypeptide(L)'
;MIRAREDLVELDFADRGWDYRDFFLPGGGPSRLTLRRLLLLVDGLDRDSSRFWADVNDTDRFTKLELITMTVFNLFSEKPHPLLTAREDAKKRADFEARKQQILAAERARKKTLGMK
;
A
#
# COMPACT_ATOMS: atom_id res chain seq x y z
N MET A 1 14.84 1.47 1.71
CA MET A 1 13.69 0.76 1.11
C MET A 1 12.86 0.02 2.16
N ILE A 2 13.46 -0.87 2.97
CA ILE A 2 12.73 -1.65 3.99
C ILE A 2 12.29 -0.81 5.19
N ARG A 3 13.19 0.04 5.72
CA ARG A 3 12.88 0.94 6.85
C ARG A 3 11.75 1.95 6.57
N ALA A 4 11.49 2.24 5.30
CA ALA A 4 10.39 3.12 4.90
C ALA A 4 9.03 2.39 4.84
N ARG A 5 9.03 1.06 4.99
CA ARG A 5 7.90 0.14 4.94
C ARG A 5 7.86 -0.75 6.19
N GLU A 6 8.46 -0.26 7.28
CA GLU A 6 8.53 -1.00 8.55
C GLU A 6 7.11 -1.28 9.05
N ASP A 7 6.19 -0.33 8.89
CA ASP A 7 4.77 -0.43 9.17
C ASP A 7 4.09 -1.68 8.56
N LEU A 8 4.39 -1.98 7.29
CA LEU A 8 3.85 -3.16 6.60
C LEU A 8 4.39 -4.47 7.15
N VAL A 9 5.67 -4.46 7.58
CA VAL A 9 6.30 -5.59 8.24
C VAL A 9 5.70 -5.81 9.63
N GLU A 10 5.36 -4.75 10.38
CA GLU A 10 4.64 -4.90 11.67
C GLU A 10 3.32 -5.63 11.48
N LEU A 11 2.53 -5.22 10.49
CA LEU A 11 1.22 -5.81 10.23
C LEU A 11 1.33 -7.29 9.83
N ASP A 12 2.35 -7.65 9.05
CA ASP A 12 2.61 -9.05 8.68
C ASP A 12 3.02 -9.92 9.86
N PHE A 13 3.68 -9.36 10.88
CA PHE A 13 3.99 -10.08 12.12
C PHE A 13 2.82 -10.10 13.11
N ALA A 14 2.04 -9.03 13.19
CA ALA A 14 0.81 -9.00 13.97
C ALA A 14 -0.19 -10.09 13.52
N ASP A 15 -0.36 -10.30 12.22
CA ASP A 15 -1.18 -11.40 11.66
C ASP A 15 -0.69 -12.79 12.12
N ARG A 16 0.61 -12.94 12.40
CA ARG A 16 1.24 -14.17 12.89
C ARG A 16 1.25 -14.27 14.42
N GLY A 17 0.68 -13.27 15.12
CA GLY A 17 0.71 -13.17 16.58
C GLY A 17 2.09 -12.81 17.14
N TRP A 18 3.00 -12.30 16.30
CA TRP A 18 4.32 -11.87 16.71
C TRP A 18 4.32 -10.35 16.89
N ASP A 19 4.35 -9.91 18.14
CA ASP A 19 4.59 -8.51 18.48
C ASP A 19 6.08 -8.34 18.80
N TYR A 20 6.75 -7.47 18.06
CA TYR A 20 8.16 -7.14 18.28
C TYR A 20 8.35 -5.76 18.94
N ARG A 21 7.25 -5.06 19.25
CA ARG A 21 7.29 -3.89 20.12
C ARG A 21 7.68 -4.36 21.51
N ASP A 22 8.46 -3.54 22.21
CA ASP A 22 9.06 -3.93 23.48
C ASP A 22 7.96 -3.88 24.56
N PHE A 23 7.19 -4.97 24.70
CA PHE A 23 6.03 -5.09 25.58
C PHE A 23 6.37 -4.84 27.06
N PHE A 24 7.65 -4.93 27.41
CA PHE A 24 8.17 -4.66 28.76
C PHE A 24 8.36 -3.16 29.05
N LEU A 25 8.21 -2.27 28.07
CA LEU A 25 8.26 -0.82 28.26
C LEU A 25 6.85 -0.22 28.35
N PRO A 26 6.61 0.74 29.26
CA PRO A 26 5.37 1.50 29.30
C PRO A 26 5.11 2.16 27.93
N GLY A 27 3.98 1.84 27.29
CA GLY A 27 3.63 2.35 25.96
C GLY A 27 4.31 1.63 24.78
N GLY A 28 4.89 0.44 24.99
CA GLY A 28 5.49 -0.40 23.95
C GLY A 28 6.88 0.01 23.48
N GLY A 29 7.40 1.15 23.97
CA GLY A 29 8.74 1.66 23.67
C GLY A 29 9.01 1.93 22.18
N PRO A 30 10.14 2.59 21.84
CA PRO A 30 10.55 2.70 20.45
C PRO A 30 11.00 1.32 19.92
N SER A 31 10.45 0.89 18.76
CA SER A 31 10.90 -0.31 18.04
C SER A 31 12.43 -0.30 17.89
N ARG A 32 13.10 -1.30 18.50
CA ARG A 32 14.56 -1.49 18.42
C ARG A 32 14.96 -2.47 17.33
N LEU A 33 14.12 -2.65 16.32
CA LEU A 33 14.41 -3.61 15.26
C LEU A 33 15.50 -3.06 14.33
N THR A 34 16.74 -3.47 14.59
CA THR A 34 17.87 -3.09 13.75
C THR A 34 17.61 -3.55 12.30
N LEU A 35 18.05 -2.76 11.32
CA LEU A 35 17.88 -3.09 9.90
C LEU A 35 18.31 -4.52 9.55
N ARG A 36 19.37 -5.03 10.18
CA ARG A 36 19.87 -6.40 9.99
C ARG A 36 18.86 -7.46 10.42
N ARG A 37 18.19 -7.27 11.56
CA ARG A 37 17.14 -8.18 12.04
C ARG A 37 15.90 -8.09 11.15
N LEU A 38 15.53 -6.88 10.74
CA LEU A 38 14.40 -6.66 9.84
C LEU A 38 14.61 -7.40 8.50
N LEU A 39 15.83 -7.34 7.96
CA LEU A 39 16.21 -8.08 6.74
C LEU A 39 16.02 -9.59 6.88
N LEU A 40 16.46 -10.18 8.00
CA LEU A 40 16.30 -11.63 8.25
C LEU A 40 14.84 -12.03 8.40
N LEU A 41 14.05 -11.21 9.09
CA LEU A 41 12.64 -11.48 9.32
C LEU A 41 11.82 -11.37 8.03
N VAL A 42 12.11 -10.36 7.22
CA VAL A 42 11.46 -10.13 5.92
C VAL A 42 11.77 -11.25 4.92
N ASP A 43 12.97 -11.83 4.95
CA ASP A 43 13.34 -12.94 4.06
C ASP A 43 12.50 -14.20 4.30
N GLY A 44 12.03 -14.40 5.54
CA GLY A 44 11.11 -15.47 5.90
C GLY A 44 9.63 -15.19 5.61
N LEU A 45 9.28 -14.00 5.11
CA LEU A 45 7.91 -13.67 4.73
C LEU A 45 7.56 -14.29 3.38
N ASP A 46 6.37 -14.89 3.30
CA ASP A 46 5.84 -15.43 2.05
C ASP A 46 5.70 -14.33 0.99
N ARG A 47 6.20 -14.59 -0.22
CA ARG A 47 6.30 -13.58 -1.29
C ARG A 47 4.95 -13.19 -1.87
N ASP A 48 3.98 -14.11 -1.82
CA ASP A 48 2.68 -13.93 -2.45
C ASP A 48 1.65 -13.31 -1.49
N SER A 49 1.74 -13.63 -0.19
CA SER A 49 0.76 -13.22 0.81
C SER A 49 1.25 -12.16 1.80
N SER A 50 2.52 -11.78 1.80
CA SER A 50 3.05 -10.70 2.65
C SER A 50 2.65 -9.32 2.13
N ARG A 51 2.19 -8.43 3.02
CA ARG A 51 1.96 -7.01 2.69
C ARG A 51 3.25 -6.32 2.27
N PHE A 52 4.36 -6.63 2.95
CA PHE A 52 5.65 -6.06 2.61
C PHE A 52 6.05 -6.42 1.16
N TRP A 53 5.97 -7.69 0.78
CA TRP A 53 6.33 -8.11 -0.58
C TRP A 53 5.34 -7.64 -1.63
N ALA A 54 4.05 -7.60 -1.31
CA ALA A 54 3.02 -7.02 -2.18
C ALA A 54 3.29 -5.54 -2.48
N ASP A 55 3.74 -4.76 -1.50
CA ASP A 55 4.09 -3.35 -1.72
C ASP A 55 5.41 -3.18 -2.48
N VAL A 56 6.42 -4.01 -2.18
CA VAL A 56 7.71 -3.98 -2.88
C VAL A 56 7.56 -4.36 -4.36
N ASN A 57 6.72 -5.34 -4.66
CA ASN A 57 6.49 -5.83 -6.02
C ASN A 57 5.39 -5.04 -6.75
N ASP A 58 4.75 -4.08 -6.09
CA ASP A 58 3.60 -3.33 -6.62
C ASP A 58 2.43 -4.25 -7.06
N THR A 59 2.23 -5.35 -6.34
CA THR A 59 1.18 -6.34 -6.59
C THR A 59 0.12 -6.30 -5.51
N ASP A 60 -1.12 -6.67 -5.83
CA ASP A 60 -2.16 -6.85 -4.82
C ASP A 60 -1.93 -8.11 -3.98
N ARG A 61 -2.31 -8.04 -2.70
CA ARG A 61 -2.29 -9.19 -1.79
C ARG A 61 -3.63 -9.91 -1.89
N PHE A 62 -3.65 -11.00 -2.65
CA PHE A 62 -4.78 -11.92 -2.67
C PHE A 62 -4.31 -13.31 -2.29
N THR A 63 -5.07 -13.97 -1.42
CA THR A 63 -4.91 -15.41 -1.20
C THR A 63 -5.23 -16.17 -2.49
N LYS A 64 -4.70 -17.38 -2.62
CA LYS A 64 -5.00 -18.25 -3.78
C LYS A 64 -6.51 -18.48 -3.94
N LEU A 65 -7.23 -18.63 -2.84
CA LEU A 65 -8.67 -18.82 -2.85
C LEU A 65 -9.41 -17.57 -3.36
N GLU A 66 -9.02 -16.39 -2.89
CA GLU A 66 -9.56 -15.12 -3.40
C GLU A 66 -9.32 -14.98 -4.91
N LEU A 67 -8.08 -15.23 -5.39
CA LEU A 67 -7.77 -15.19 -6.82
C LEU A 67 -8.63 -16.15 -7.65
N ILE A 68 -8.86 -17.37 -7.16
CA ILE A 68 -9.73 -18.34 -7.81
C ILE A 68 -11.16 -17.79 -7.87
N THR A 69 -11.71 -17.29 -6.76
CA THR A 69 -13.07 -16.76 -6.73
C THR A 69 -13.25 -15.53 -7.63
N MET A 70 -12.27 -14.63 -7.70
CA MET A 70 -12.29 -13.47 -8.58
C MET A 70 -12.18 -13.87 -10.05
N THR A 71 -11.41 -14.91 -10.35
CA THR A 71 -11.29 -15.47 -11.71
C THR A 71 -12.61 -16.09 -12.14
N VAL A 72 -13.26 -16.87 -11.26
CA VAL A 72 -14.61 -17.40 -11.48
C VAL A 72 -15.58 -16.25 -11.71
N PHE A 73 -15.55 -15.19 -10.89
CA PHE A 73 -16.38 -14.02 -11.11
C PHE A 73 -16.18 -13.40 -12.50
N ASN A 74 -14.93 -13.21 -12.94
CA ASN A 74 -14.61 -12.66 -14.26
C ASN A 74 -15.06 -13.58 -15.42
N LEU A 75 -15.08 -14.89 -15.21
CA LEU A 75 -15.56 -15.85 -16.21
C LEU A 75 -17.07 -15.71 -16.43
N PHE A 76 -17.83 -15.43 -15.38
CA PHE A 76 -19.28 -15.31 -15.42
C PHE A 76 -19.79 -13.87 -15.55
N SER A 77 -18.93 -12.89 -15.33
CA SER A 77 -19.23 -11.47 -15.44
C SER A 77 -18.47 -10.91 -16.63
N GLU A 78 -19.15 -10.23 -17.56
CA GLU A 78 -18.51 -9.51 -18.66
C GLU A 78 -17.65 -8.30 -18.20
N LYS A 79 -17.45 -8.14 -16.88
CA LYS A 79 -16.75 -7.03 -16.25
C LYS A 79 -15.66 -7.56 -15.31
N PRO A 80 -14.49 -6.89 -15.25
CA PRO A 80 -13.42 -7.26 -14.34
C PRO A 80 -13.85 -7.08 -12.88
N HIS A 81 -13.37 -7.96 -12.01
CA HIS A 81 -13.65 -7.93 -10.58
C HIS A 81 -13.13 -6.61 -9.98
N PRO A 82 -13.95 -5.83 -9.25
CA PRO A 82 -13.58 -4.49 -8.75
C PRO A 82 -12.28 -4.47 -7.91
N LEU A 83 -12.04 -5.53 -7.15
CA LEU A 83 -10.83 -5.64 -6.34
C LEU A 83 -9.55 -5.84 -7.18
N LEU A 84 -9.62 -6.46 -8.37
CA LEU A 84 -8.43 -6.61 -9.25
C LEU A 84 -8.00 -5.28 -9.87
N THR A 85 -8.94 -4.34 -10.04
CA THR A 85 -8.64 -3.02 -10.63
C THR A 85 -8.48 -1.93 -9.59
N ALA A 86 -8.78 -2.20 -8.31
CA ALA A 86 -8.86 -1.19 -7.27
C ALA A 86 -7.57 -0.38 -7.09
N ARG A 87 -6.39 -1.03 -7.11
CA ARG A 87 -5.10 -0.34 -6.99
C ARG A 87 -4.78 0.53 -8.20
N GLU A 88 -5.01 0.02 -9.41
CA GLU A 88 -4.82 0.79 -10.64
C GLU A 88 -5.80 1.99 -10.71
N ASP A 89 -7.05 1.76 -10.33
CA ASP A 89 -8.08 2.80 -10.31
C ASP A 89 -7.76 3.87 -9.26
N ALA A 90 -7.22 3.48 -8.10
CA ALA A 90 -6.74 4.41 -7.08
C ALA A 90 -5.56 5.25 -7.61
N LYS A 91 -4.58 4.64 -8.28
CA LYS A 91 -3.47 5.37 -8.94
C LYS A 91 -3.99 6.36 -9.98
N LYS A 92 -4.87 5.91 -10.88
CA LYS A 92 -5.48 6.77 -11.93
C LYS A 92 -6.25 7.95 -11.33
N ARG A 93 -6.99 7.73 -10.23
CA ARG A 93 -7.71 8.80 -9.51
C ARG A 93 -6.74 9.79 -8.88
N ALA A 94 -5.70 9.33 -8.20
CA ALA A 94 -4.69 10.18 -7.59
C ALA A 94 -3.96 11.05 -8.64
N ASP A 95 -3.60 10.45 -9.79
CA ASP A 95 -2.97 11.18 -10.90
C ASP A 95 -3.90 12.24 -11.50
N PHE A 96 -5.18 11.89 -11.67
CA PHE A 96 -6.19 12.83 -12.17
C PHE A 96 -6.38 14.01 -11.20
N GLU A 97 -6.48 13.74 -9.90
CA GLU A 97 -6.60 14.77 -8.88
C GLU A 97 -5.35 15.66 -8.83
N ALA A 98 -4.15 15.09 -8.90
CA ALA A 98 -2.91 15.86 -8.95
C ALA A 98 -2.86 16.80 -10.15
N ARG A 99 -3.22 16.30 -11.35
CA ARG A 99 -3.30 17.13 -12.57
C ARG A 99 -4.36 18.22 -12.45
N LYS A 100 -5.53 17.91 -11.91
CA LYS A 100 -6.60 18.88 -11.66
C LYS A 100 -6.13 20.00 -10.73
N GLN A 101 -5.41 19.67 -9.65
CA GLN A 101 -4.86 20.66 -8.73
C GLN A 101 -3.81 21.56 -9.40
N GLN A 102 -2.94 21.00 -10.24
CA GLN A 102 -1.96 21.78 -11.00
C GLN A 102 -2.63 22.77 -11.95
N ILE A 103 -3.68 22.35 -12.67
CA ILE A 103 -4.44 23.22 -13.57
C ILE A 103 -5.12 24.35 -12.78
N LEU A 104 -5.78 24.02 -11.67
CA LEU A 104 -6.43 25.02 -10.82
C LEU A 104 -5.42 26.02 -10.23
N ALA A 105 -4.24 25.56 -9.83
CA ALA A 105 -3.16 26.43 -9.36
C ALA A 105 -2.66 27.36 -10.46
N ALA A 106 -2.48 26.85 -11.69
CA ALA A 106 -2.07 27.64 -12.85
C ALA A 106 -3.14 28.67 -13.26
N GLU A 107 -4.43 28.31 -13.23
CA GLU A 107 -5.53 29.24 -13.49
C GLU A 107 -5.62 30.34 -12.44
N ARG A 108 -5.46 30.01 -11.16
CA ARG A 108 -5.39 31.00 -10.07
C ARG A 108 -4.23 31.97 -10.27
N ALA A 109 -3.06 31.45 -10.65
CA ALA A 109 -1.90 32.28 -10.95
C ALA A 109 -2.16 33.23 -12.14
N ARG A 110 -2.76 32.71 -13.23
CA ARG A 110 -3.14 33.51 -14.41
C ARG A 110 -4.15 34.61 -14.09
N LYS A 111 -5.21 34.31 -13.34
CA LYS A 111 -6.20 35.31 -12.92
C LYS A 111 -5.56 36.42 -12.07
N LYS A 112 -4.65 36.05 -11.17
CA LYS A 112 -3.89 37.00 -10.34
C LYS A 112 -3.00 37.92 -11.18
N THR A 113 -2.33 37.41 -12.21
CA THR A 113 -1.50 38.23 -13.12
C THR A 113 -2.32 39.13 -14.05
N LEU A 114 -3.53 38.70 -14.44
CA LEU A 114 -4.41 39.46 -15.33
C LEU A 114 -5.28 40.49 -14.60
N GLY A 115 -5.14 40.63 -13.27
CA GLY A 115 -5.91 41.59 -12.47
C GLY A 115 -7.41 41.32 -12.40
N MET A 116 -7.86 40.13 -12.85
CA MET A 116 -9.25 39.72 -12.78
C MET A 116 -9.52 39.11 -11.40
N LYS A 117 -10.33 39.81 -10.58
CA LYS A 117 -10.86 39.32 -9.30
C LYS A 117 -11.90 38.23 -9.52
#